data_AF-A0AAE3KNJ5-F1
#
_entry.id   AF-A0AAE3KNJ5-F1
#
_cell.length_a   1.000
_cell.length_b   1.000
_cell.length_c   1.000
_cell.angle_alpha   90.00
_cell.angle_beta   90.00
_cell.angle_gamma   90.00
#
_symmetry.space_group_name_H-M   'P 1'
#
loop_
_entity.id
_entity.type
_entity.pdbx_description
1 polymer ?
#
loop_
_entity_poly.entity_id
_entity_poly.type
_entity_poly.pdbx_seq_one_letter_code
_entity_poly.pdbx_strand_id
1 'polypeptide(L)'
;MTLYIVRPKTSSVTASLSLMSRKFTRQSRVIQAQEVTNFWQEDSVYQEIIHWLADTQDSGITQIAKTETIITGTAIVRMTEEQAEQMRRDLPDADVLPDQRIELIRPLRDETSIKTEVTDSDLWHLEAIGLKTCRQGGYEYTGKDITIAVLDTGVDATHPELQGKITAAYTFDVEQGVVLSMNPSLDTDDHGTHVSGLICGKNVGIAPGANIISGVMIPGGFGNISDFIFALSWVAKQAEVSIVNISAGISGYLPNMEKEIKSILSSGVLPVCAVGNDGQDQTRSPGDYRDVVSVGATNSQNKIAGFSSSGNMIVDNHQYQVPRLVAPGENVYSSIPGGTYKAESGTSMATPIISGVAGLILEEYPDIDVLDLRGELYSRCKLLKQPKDRQGYGLIQMSYET
;
A
#
# COMPACT_ATOMS: atom_id res chain seq x y z
N MET A 1 0.90 30.36 -0.23
CA MET A 1 -0.20 29.47 0.18
C MET A 1 0.31 28.05 0.10
N THR A 2 0.01 27.24 1.11
CA THR A 2 0.42 25.83 1.21
C THR A 2 -0.81 24.94 1.06
N LEU A 3 -0.59 23.66 0.82
CA LEU A 3 -1.66 22.66 0.84
C LEU A 3 -1.98 22.27 2.28
N TYR A 4 -3.28 22.06 2.51
CA TYR A 4 -3.83 21.53 3.73
C TYR A 4 -4.72 20.34 3.41
N ILE A 5 -4.66 19.35 4.28
CA ILE A 5 -5.55 18.20 4.31
C ILE A 5 -6.67 18.52 5.27
N VAL A 6 -7.90 18.58 4.75
CA VAL A 6 -9.09 18.91 5.53
C VAL A 6 -10.09 17.77 5.48
N ARG A 7 -10.59 17.35 6.64
CA ARG A 7 -11.50 16.18 6.72
C ARG A 7 -12.27 16.14 8.05
N PRO A 8 -13.36 15.36 8.14
CA PRO A 8 -14.01 15.08 9.42
C PRO A 8 -13.10 14.39 10.44
N LYS A 9 -13.20 14.79 11.72
CA LYS A 9 -12.58 14.08 12.85
C LYS A 9 -13.23 12.73 13.12
N THR A 10 -14.52 12.62 12.85
CA THR A 10 -15.32 11.42 13.08
C THR A 10 -14.77 10.22 12.28
N SER A 11 -14.76 9.06 12.93
CA SER A 11 -14.34 7.76 12.37
C SER A 11 -15.51 7.00 11.75
N SER A 12 -16.58 7.72 11.38
CA SER A 12 -17.93 7.20 11.16
C SER A 12 -18.07 6.21 10.00
N VAL A 13 -17.08 6.11 9.10
CA VAL A 13 -17.04 5.03 8.08
C VAL A 13 -17.20 3.65 8.74
N THR A 14 -16.63 3.49 9.94
CA THR A 14 -16.64 2.23 10.68
C THR A 14 -17.98 1.90 11.35
N ALA A 15 -18.87 2.89 11.53
CA ALA A 15 -20.13 2.69 12.27
C ALA A 15 -21.34 2.40 11.35
N SER A 16 -21.31 2.80 10.08
CA SER A 16 -22.50 2.72 9.21
C SER A 16 -22.48 1.60 8.17
N LEU A 17 -21.35 0.92 7.93
CA LEU A 17 -21.26 -0.11 6.90
C LEU A 17 -20.93 -1.46 7.54
N SER A 18 -21.73 -2.47 7.22
CA SER A 18 -21.52 -3.90 7.50
C SER A 18 -20.33 -4.46 6.67
N LEU A 19 -19.16 -3.85 6.85
CA LEU A 19 -17.93 -3.97 6.04
C LEU A 19 -17.21 -5.32 6.10
N MET A 20 -17.82 -6.37 6.65
CA MET A 20 -17.15 -7.64 6.88
C MET A 20 -17.12 -8.59 5.67
N SER A 21 -17.69 -8.22 4.52
CA SER A 21 -17.78 -9.13 3.36
C SER A 21 -17.67 -8.48 1.96
N ARG A 22 -16.72 -7.57 1.80
CA ARG A 22 -16.47 -6.89 0.52
C ARG A 22 -15.71 -7.82 -0.46
N LYS A 23 -16.44 -8.43 -1.40
CA LYS A 23 -15.86 -9.26 -2.48
C LYS A 23 -15.01 -8.46 -3.46
N PHE A 24 -13.99 -9.10 -4.03
CA PHE A 24 -13.04 -8.52 -4.99
C PHE A 24 -13.52 -8.45 -6.45
N THR A 25 -14.79 -8.73 -6.74
CA THR A 25 -15.28 -8.70 -8.12
C THR A 25 -15.39 -7.28 -8.66
N ARG A 26 -15.10 -7.06 -9.95
CA ARG A 26 -15.24 -5.74 -10.60
C ARG A 26 -16.61 -5.10 -10.39
N GLN A 27 -17.68 -5.89 -10.45
CA GLN A 27 -19.04 -5.39 -10.25
C GLN A 27 -19.26 -4.91 -8.81
N SER A 28 -18.82 -5.70 -7.83
CA SER A 28 -18.88 -5.31 -6.42
C SER A 28 -18.05 -4.06 -6.16
N ARG A 29 -16.82 -3.98 -6.70
CA ARG A 29 -15.91 -2.84 -6.55
C ARG A 29 -16.51 -1.49 -6.95
N VAL A 30 -17.18 -1.43 -8.11
CA VAL A 30 -17.84 -0.19 -8.57
C VAL A 30 -18.92 0.26 -7.57
N ILE A 31 -19.73 -0.68 -7.09
CA ILE A 31 -20.81 -0.39 -6.11
C ILE A 31 -20.20 0.04 -4.77
N GLN A 32 -19.19 -0.68 -4.28
CA GLN A 32 -18.54 -0.43 -3.00
C GLN A 32 -17.85 0.94 -2.97
N ALA A 33 -17.15 1.32 -4.03
CA ALA A 33 -16.57 2.65 -4.17
C ALA A 33 -17.64 3.75 -4.12
N GLN A 34 -18.76 3.56 -4.82
CA GLN A 34 -19.87 4.51 -4.81
C GLN A 34 -20.55 4.61 -3.43
N GLU A 35 -20.72 3.49 -2.71
CA GLU A 35 -21.27 3.48 -1.35
C GLU A 35 -20.39 4.29 -0.38
N VAL A 36 -19.06 4.14 -0.46
CA VAL A 36 -18.13 4.93 0.36
C VAL A 36 -18.17 6.41 -0.02
N THR A 37 -18.27 6.73 -1.31
CA THR A 37 -18.47 8.10 -1.78
C THR A 37 -19.77 8.71 -1.26
N ASN A 38 -20.89 7.99 -1.33
CA ASN A 38 -22.19 8.45 -0.83
C ASN A 38 -22.15 8.66 0.68
N PHE A 39 -21.52 7.75 1.42
CA PHE A 39 -21.34 7.89 2.86
C PHE A 39 -20.66 9.23 3.22
N TRP A 40 -19.56 9.56 2.56
CA TRP A 40 -18.88 10.83 2.80
C TRP A 40 -19.69 12.04 2.34
N GLN A 41 -20.46 11.92 1.25
CA GLN A 41 -21.38 12.96 0.82
C GLN A 41 -22.53 13.19 1.81
N GLU A 42 -22.91 12.19 2.60
CA GLU A 42 -23.97 12.31 3.61
C GLU A 42 -23.44 12.71 5.00
N ASP A 43 -22.13 12.61 5.24
CA ASP A 43 -21.50 13.02 6.50
C ASP A 43 -21.64 14.53 6.73
N SER A 44 -22.22 14.90 7.88
CA SER A 44 -22.57 16.29 8.17
C SER A 44 -21.34 17.19 8.29
N VAL A 45 -20.23 16.69 8.84
CA VAL A 45 -18.99 17.46 9.00
C VAL A 45 -18.32 17.64 7.64
N TYR A 46 -18.35 16.61 6.78
CA TYR A 46 -17.87 16.75 5.41
C TYR A 46 -18.68 17.80 4.64
N GLN A 47 -20.01 17.81 4.81
CA GLN A 47 -20.85 18.85 4.22
C GLN A 47 -20.49 20.23 4.76
N GLU A 48 -20.30 20.41 6.06
CA GLU A 48 -19.86 21.69 6.64
C GLU A 48 -18.53 22.17 6.05
N ILE A 49 -17.56 21.26 5.85
CA ILE A 49 -16.28 21.56 5.17
C ILE A 49 -16.53 22.09 3.76
N ILE A 50 -17.36 21.40 2.97
CA ILE A 50 -17.62 21.80 1.57
C ILE A 50 -18.38 23.14 1.50
N HIS A 51 -19.35 23.37 2.40
CA HIS A 51 -20.06 24.65 2.47
C HIS A 51 -19.10 25.79 2.84
N TRP A 52 -18.25 25.61 3.85
CA TRP A 52 -17.24 26.60 4.24
C TRP A 52 -16.28 26.94 3.09
N LEU A 53 -15.85 25.92 2.32
CA LEU A 53 -15.00 26.12 1.15
C LEU A 53 -15.71 26.86 0.00
N ALA A 54 -17.02 26.64 -0.18
CA ALA A 54 -17.81 27.36 -1.16
C ALA A 54 -17.99 28.84 -0.78
N ASP A 55 -18.26 29.12 0.49
CA ASP A 55 -18.45 30.49 1.01
C ASP A 55 -17.18 31.33 1.00
N THR A 56 -16.01 30.69 0.92
CA THR A 56 -14.69 31.35 0.96
C THR A 56 -13.96 31.36 -0.39
N GLN A 57 -14.60 30.93 -1.49
CA GLN A 57 -13.96 30.79 -2.80
C GLN A 57 -13.38 32.13 -3.34
N ASP A 58 -14.01 33.26 -3.04
CA ASP A 58 -13.54 34.60 -3.44
C ASP A 58 -12.36 35.12 -2.58
N SER A 59 -11.97 34.39 -1.53
CA SER A 59 -10.87 34.76 -0.60
C SER A 59 -9.50 34.21 -1.04
N GLY A 60 -9.40 33.67 -2.26
CA GLY A 60 -8.18 33.01 -2.75
C GLY A 60 -7.94 31.61 -2.18
N ILE A 61 -8.91 31.04 -1.45
CA ILE A 61 -8.91 29.64 -1.02
C ILE A 61 -9.32 28.77 -2.21
N THR A 62 -8.54 27.72 -2.49
CA THR A 62 -8.82 26.82 -3.61
C THR A 62 -8.83 25.38 -3.14
N GLN A 63 -9.98 24.72 -3.24
CA GLN A 63 -10.04 23.25 -3.10
C GLN A 63 -9.58 22.59 -4.39
N ILE A 64 -8.65 21.65 -4.28
CA ILE A 64 -8.07 20.90 -5.37
C ILE A 64 -8.64 19.47 -5.37
N ALA A 65 -8.65 18.84 -6.55
CA ALA A 65 -9.06 17.43 -6.71
C ALA A 65 -10.46 17.13 -6.14
N LYS A 66 -11.41 18.08 -6.33
CA LYS A 66 -12.73 18.08 -5.68
C LYS A 66 -13.49 16.76 -5.81
N THR A 67 -13.40 16.08 -6.96
CA THR A 67 -14.19 14.88 -7.24
C THR A 67 -13.42 13.59 -6.95
N GLU A 68 -12.11 13.69 -6.92
CA GLU A 68 -11.20 12.58 -6.83
C GLU A 68 -11.11 12.08 -5.40
N THR A 69 -11.01 12.98 -4.42
CA THR A 69 -10.76 12.64 -3.01
C THR A 69 -12.01 12.39 -2.16
N ILE A 70 -13.21 12.44 -2.75
CA ILE A 70 -14.47 12.22 -2.01
C ILE A 70 -14.48 10.85 -1.33
N ILE A 71 -13.91 9.82 -1.98
CA ILE A 71 -13.88 8.46 -1.44
C ILE A 71 -13.09 8.33 -0.14
N THR A 72 -12.16 9.25 0.15
CA THR A 72 -11.43 9.27 1.43
C THR A 72 -12.04 10.23 2.46
N GLY A 73 -13.09 10.97 2.09
CA GLY A 73 -13.70 12.01 2.93
C GLY A 73 -12.80 13.21 3.14
N THR A 74 -11.88 13.46 2.20
CA THR A 74 -10.80 14.43 2.37
C THR A 74 -10.90 15.52 1.30
N ALA A 75 -10.68 16.76 1.69
CA ALA A 75 -10.48 17.89 0.80
C ALA A 75 -9.01 18.32 0.85
N ILE A 76 -8.36 18.42 -0.31
CA ILE A 76 -7.04 19.03 -0.45
C ILE A 76 -7.26 20.52 -0.75
N VAL A 77 -6.73 21.41 0.09
CA VAL A 77 -7.08 22.83 0.04
C VAL A 77 -5.82 23.69 0.05
N ARG A 78 -5.69 24.59 -0.92
CA ARG A 78 -4.67 25.64 -0.94
C ARG A 78 -5.18 26.86 -0.18
N MET A 79 -4.49 27.21 0.91
CA MET A 79 -4.79 28.40 1.72
C MET A 79 -3.55 28.91 2.48
N THR A 80 -3.68 30.06 3.15
CA THR A 80 -2.67 30.57 4.10
C THR A 80 -2.84 29.91 5.49
N GLU A 81 -1.82 30.00 6.35
CA GLU A 81 -1.96 29.55 7.75
C GLU A 81 -3.05 30.33 8.49
N GLU A 82 -3.20 31.63 8.23
CA GLU A 82 -4.26 32.45 8.83
C GLU A 82 -5.66 31.96 8.45
N GLN A 83 -5.85 31.54 7.20
CA GLN A 83 -7.09 30.93 6.70
C GLN A 83 -7.31 29.54 7.29
N ALA A 84 -6.26 28.72 7.43
CA ALA A 84 -6.34 27.42 8.08
C ALA A 84 -6.72 27.54 9.57
N GLU A 85 -6.13 28.51 10.28
CA GLU A 85 -6.49 28.85 11.65
C GLU A 85 -7.93 29.35 11.78
N GLN A 86 -8.43 30.09 10.80
CA GLN A 86 -9.84 30.46 10.74
C GLN A 86 -10.72 29.24 10.56
N MET A 87 -10.39 28.34 9.63
CA MET A 87 -11.15 27.10 9.42
C MET A 87 -11.17 26.21 10.67
N ARG A 88 -10.05 26.10 11.40
CA ARG A 88 -9.98 25.34 12.68
C ARG A 88 -10.93 25.91 13.75
N ARG A 89 -11.15 27.22 13.75
CA ARG A 89 -12.11 27.87 14.67
C ARG A 89 -13.55 27.66 14.24
N ASP A 90 -13.82 27.77 12.93
CA ASP A 90 -15.17 27.66 12.38
C ASP A 90 -15.68 26.22 12.36
N LEU A 91 -14.77 25.25 12.17
CA LEU A 91 -15.07 23.83 12.03
C LEU A 91 -14.28 23.02 13.08
N PRO A 92 -14.67 23.07 14.37
CA PRO A 92 -13.95 22.38 15.44
C PRO A 92 -13.95 20.86 15.30
N ASP A 93 -14.88 20.29 14.52
CA ASP A 93 -14.99 18.86 14.24
C ASP A 93 -14.25 18.43 12.96
N ALA A 94 -13.55 19.35 12.28
CA ALA A 94 -12.66 19.04 11.16
C ALA A 94 -11.19 18.99 11.61
N ASP A 95 -10.45 18.02 11.08
CA ASP A 95 -8.99 18.05 11.07
C ASP A 95 -8.55 18.98 9.93
N VAL A 96 -7.68 19.95 10.23
CA VAL A 96 -7.09 20.90 9.26
C VAL A 96 -5.57 20.88 9.43
N LEU A 97 -4.90 20.13 8.57
CA LEU A 97 -3.49 19.76 8.75
C LEU A 97 -2.66 20.28 7.59
N PRO A 98 -1.46 20.84 7.84
CA PRO A 98 -0.55 21.15 6.75
C PRO A 98 -0.17 19.86 6.03
N ASP A 99 -0.03 19.94 4.71
CA ASP A 99 0.51 18.83 3.93
C ASP A 99 1.96 18.55 4.35
N GLN A 100 2.31 17.27 4.47
CA GLN A 100 3.62 16.84 4.95
C GLN A 100 4.23 15.85 3.98
N ARG A 101 5.56 15.80 3.97
CA ARG A 101 6.31 14.90 3.11
C ARG A 101 6.11 13.45 3.54
N ILE A 102 5.82 12.59 2.58
CA ILE A 102 5.96 11.14 2.68
C ILE A 102 7.21 10.73 1.89
N GLU A 103 7.93 9.72 2.36
CA GLU A 103 9.16 9.28 1.71
C GLU A 103 9.16 7.77 1.49
N LEU A 104 9.98 7.36 0.53
CA LEU A 104 10.36 5.97 0.35
C LEU A 104 10.90 5.42 1.67
N ILE A 105 10.42 4.24 2.07
CA ILE A 105 11.04 3.48 3.16
C ILE A 105 12.34 2.89 2.60
N ARG A 106 13.42 3.66 2.72
CA ARG A 106 14.69 3.40 2.02
C ARG A 106 15.23 2.01 2.38
N PRO A 107 15.42 1.12 1.40
CA PRO A 107 16.11 -0.14 1.63
C PRO A 107 17.62 0.09 1.74
N LEU A 108 18.31 -0.87 2.36
CA LEU A 108 19.75 -0.99 2.22
C LEU A 108 20.06 -1.61 0.85
N ARG A 109 20.92 -0.94 0.09
CA ARG A 109 21.32 -1.34 -1.26
C ARG A 109 22.78 -1.77 -1.27
N ASP A 110 23.05 -2.88 -1.92
CA ASP A 110 24.41 -3.31 -2.24
C ASP A 110 24.63 -3.20 -3.75
N GLU A 111 25.23 -2.09 -4.20
CA GLU A 111 25.52 -1.87 -5.62
C GLU A 111 26.52 -2.90 -6.18
N THR A 112 27.29 -3.60 -5.33
CA THR A 112 28.17 -4.68 -5.77
C THR A 112 27.43 -5.98 -6.08
N SER A 113 26.14 -6.06 -5.71
CA SER A 113 25.28 -7.22 -5.96
C SER A 113 24.62 -7.22 -7.34
N ILE A 114 24.82 -6.20 -8.17
CA ILE A 114 24.15 -6.12 -9.49
C ILE A 114 24.58 -7.28 -10.39
N LYS A 115 23.59 -7.98 -10.97
CA LYS A 115 23.79 -9.11 -11.89
C LYS A 115 22.90 -8.98 -13.13
N THR A 116 23.32 -9.58 -14.23
CA THR A 116 22.51 -9.68 -15.47
C THR A 116 21.51 -10.83 -15.43
N GLU A 117 21.70 -11.78 -14.54
CA GLU A 117 20.86 -12.96 -14.36
C GLU A 117 20.85 -13.39 -12.89
N VAL A 118 19.78 -14.06 -12.49
CA VAL A 118 19.61 -14.65 -11.15
C VAL A 118 19.68 -16.17 -11.24
N THR A 119 20.27 -16.78 -10.23
CA THR A 119 20.39 -18.23 -10.07
C THR A 119 19.39 -18.74 -9.03
N ASP A 120 19.20 -20.06 -8.96
CA ASP A 120 18.32 -20.65 -7.94
C ASP A 120 18.70 -20.31 -6.50
N SER A 121 20.00 -20.12 -6.23
CA SER A 121 20.50 -19.69 -4.91
C SER A 121 20.19 -18.23 -4.59
N ASP A 122 19.98 -17.38 -5.59
CA ASP A 122 19.57 -15.99 -5.41
C ASP A 122 18.08 -15.89 -5.03
N LEU A 123 17.28 -16.89 -5.44
CA LEU A 123 15.82 -16.94 -5.26
C LEU A 123 15.38 -17.64 -3.96
N TRP A 124 16.14 -17.41 -2.88
CA TRP A 124 15.90 -18.07 -1.59
C TRP A 124 14.53 -17.71 -1.00
N HIS A 125 14.00 -16.53 -1.31
CA HIS A 125 12.70 -16.08 -0.81
C HIS A 125 11.55 -16.98 -1.26
N LEU A 126 11.63 -17.55 -2.47
CA LEU A 126 10.64 -18.49 -2.99
C LEU A 126 10.66 -19.81 -2.22
N GLU A 127 11.84 -20.26 -1.79
CA GLU A 127 12.01 -21.46 -0.97
C GLU A 127 11.55 -21.21 0.48
N ALA A 128 11.92 -20.06 1.05
CA ALA A 128 11.62 -19.72 2.43
C ALA A 128 10.12 -19.66 2.74
N ILE A 129 9.31 -19.23 1.77
CA ILE A 129 7.84 -19.24 1.89
C ILE A 129 7.24 -20.57 1.42
N GLY A 130 8.02 -21.58 1.02
CA GLY A 130 7.51 -22.88 0.56
C GLY A 130 6.89 -22.89 -0.83
N LEU A 131 7.00 -21.80 -1.61
CA LEU A 131 6.38 -21.71 -2.94
C LEU A 131 7.04 -22.68 -3.92
N LYS A 132 8.38 -22.81 -3.91
CA LYS A 132 9.10 -23.78 -4.78
C LYS A 132 8.59 -25.21 -4.56
N THR A 133 8.44 -25.63 -3.29
CA THR A 133 7.88 -26.94 -2.92
C THR A 133 6.44 -27.10 -3.40
N CYS A 134 5.59 -26.09 -3.21
CA CYS A 134 4.20 -26.14 -3.69
C CYS A 134 4.13 -26.29 -5.22
N ARG A 135 4.96 -25.54 -5.97
CA ARG A 135 5.04 -25.66 -7.44
C ARG A 135 5.48 -27.06 -7.89
N GLN A 136 6.47 -27.64 -7.22
CA GLN A 136 6.90 -29.02 -7.50
C GLN A 136 5.80 -30.05 -7.19
N GLY A 137 4.93 -29.75 -6.21
CA GLY A 137 3.75 -30.54 -5.86
C GLY A 137 2.52 -30.31 -6.74
N GLY A 138 2.61 -29.47 -7.78
CA GLY A 138 1.50 -29.22 -8.71
C GLY A 138 0.65 -27.98 -8.41
N TYR A 139 1.10 -27.04 -7.57
CA TYR A 139 0.40 -25.78 -7.38
C TYR A 139 0.44 -24.93 -8.66
N GLU A 140 -0.70 -24.76 -9.34
CA GLU A 140 -0.77 -24.11 -10.66
C GLU A 140 -1.15 -22.63 -10.62
N TYR A 141 -1.80 -22.12 -9.56
CA TYR A 141 -2.24 -20.72 -9.48
C TYR A 141 -1.09 -19.74 -9.63
N THR A 142 -1.21 -18.73 -10.48
CA THR A 142 -0.13 -17.76 -10.80
C THR A 142 -0.46 -16.33 -10.40
N GLY A 143 -1.61 -16.08 -9.78
CA GLY A 143 -2.22 -14.76 -9.60
C GLY A 143 -2.94 -14.29 -10.87
N LYS A 144 -3.34 -15.22 -11.74
CA LYS A 144 -3.95 -14.92 -13.03
C LYS A 144 -5.20 -14.06 -12.85
N ASP A 145 -5.34 -13.06 -13.72
CA ASP A 145 -6.46 -12.12 -13.75
C ASP A 145 -6.61 -11.25 -12.47
N ILE A 146 -5.67 -11.34 -11.52
CA ILE A 146 -5.61 -10.45 -10.36
C ILE A 146 -4.77 -9.22 -10.70
N THR A 147 -5.29 -8.04 -10.37
CA THR A 147 -4.57 -6.77 -10.57
C THR A 147 -4.17 -6.18 -9.22
N ILE A 148 -2.89 -5.84 -9.12
CA ILE A 148 -2.26 -5.25 -7.93
C ILE A 148 -1.79 -3.85 -8.28
N ALA A 149 -2.23 -2.85 -7.53
CA ALA A 149 -1.70 -1.49 -7.64
C ALA A 149 -0.40 -1.38 -6.86
N VAL A 150 0.64 -0.81 -7.47
CA VAL A 150 1.93 -0.52 -6.82
C VAL A 150 2.10 1.00 -6.77
N LEU A 151 2.00 1.58 -5.57
CA LEU A 151 2.19 3.01 -5.35
C LEU A 151 3.64 3.27 -4.90
N ASP A 152 4.49 3.67 -5.84
CA ASP A 152 5.95 3.69 -5.66
C ASP A 152 6.65 4.73 -6.58
N THR A 153 7.92 4.51 -6.96
CA THR A 153 8.78 5.43 -7.74
C THR A 153 8.62 5.32 -9.26
N GLY A 154 7.81 4.36 -9.73
CA GLY A 154 7.64 4.01 -11.14
C GLY A 154 7.93 2.55 -11.42
N VAL A 155 8.09 2.19 -12.69
CA VAL A 155 8.40 0.82 -13.10
C VAL A 155 9.07 0.81 -14.47
N ASP A 156 10.03 -0.10 -14.67
CA ASP A 156 10.56 -0.46 -15.98
C ASP A 156 9.88 -1.73 -16.53
N ALA A 157 8.77 -1.56 -17.24
CA ALA A 157 8.05 -2.65 -17.91
C ALA A 157 8.81 -3.27 -19.09
N THR A 158 9.93 -2.69 -19.53
CA THR A 158 10.78 -3.32 -20.56
C THR A 158 11.64 -4.44 -20.00
N HIS A 159 11.76 -4.53 -18.67
CA HIS A 159 12.48 -5.59 -18.00
C HIS A 159 11.88 -6.97 -18.36
N PRO A 160 12.70 -7.99 -18.72
CA PRO A 160 12.19 -9.32 -19.10
C PRO A 160 11.32 -10.02 -18.04
N GLU A 161 11.53 -9.73 -16.76
CA GLU A 161 10.68 -10.20 -15.65
C GLU A 161 9.24 -9.67 -15.73
N LEU A 162 9.04 -8.45 -16.23
CA LEU A 162 7.80 -7.69 -16.18
C LEU A 162 7.09 -7.55 -17.55
N GLN A 163 7.69 -8.10 -18.60
CA GLN A 163 7.16 -8.01 -19.95
C GLN A 163 5.72 -8.52 -20.04
N GLY A 164 4.80 -7.64 -20.45
CA GLY A 164 3.38 -7.95 -20.61
C GLY A 164 2.56 -7.98 -19.31
N LYS A 165 3.14 -7.58 -18.17
CA LYS A 165 2.48 -7.64 -16.85
C LYS A 165 2.10 -6.29 -16.29
N ILE A 166 2.69 -5.20 -16.81
CA ILE A 166 2.31 -3.84 -16.44
C ILE A 166 1.20 -3.37 -17.37
N THR A 167 -0.04 -3.29 -16.88
CA THR A 167 -1.21 -2.96 -17.70
C THR A 167 -1.40 -1.45 -17.87
N ALA A 168 -0.96 -0.66 -16.90
CA ALA A 168 -0.97 0.79 -16.97
C ALA A 168 0.02 1.41 -15.96
N ALA A 169 0.46 2.64 -16.25
CA ALA A 169 1.24 3.47 -15.34
C ALA A 169 0.69 4.89 -15.32
N TYR A 170 0.68 5.51 -14.14
CA TYR A 170 0.13 6.85 -13.91
C TYR A 170 1.00 7.65 -12.94
N THR A 171 0.94 8.97 -13.03
CA THR A 171 1.40 9.89 -11.99
C THR A 171 0.31 10.87 -11.60
N PHE A 172 0.56 11.57 -10.50
CA PHE A 172 -0.42 12.35 -9.77
C PHE A 172 0.05 13.80 -9.75
N ASP A 173 -0.61 14.67 -10.51
CA ASP A 173 -0.42 16.11 -10.40
C ASP A 173 -1.50 16.65 -9.46
N VAL A 174 -1.20 16.60 -8.16
CA VAL A 174 -2.11 17.08 -7.11
C VAL A 174 -2.40 18.56 -7.26
N GLU A 175 -1.43 19.36 -7.70
CA GLU A 175 -1.58 20.82 -7.87
C GLU A 175 -2.66 21.16 -8.89
N GLN A 176 -2.73 20.40 -9.98
CA GLN A 176 -3.78 20.53 -11.00
C GLN A 176 -5.00 19.64 -10.73
N GLY A 177 -4.91 18.73 -9.75
CA GLY A 177 -5.96 17.76 -9.43
C GLY A 177 -6.19 16.75 -10.56
N VAL A 178 -5.16 16.39 -11.31
CA VAL A 178 -5.28 15.48 -12.46
C VAL A 178 -4.38 14.26 -12.33
N VAL A 179 -4.88 13.13 -12.83
CA VAL A 179 -4.10 11.89 -12.98
C VAL A 179 -3.63 11.79 -14.43
N LEU A 180 -2.33 11.60 -14.63
CA LEU A 180 -1.70 11.58 -15.95
C LEU A 180 -1.17 10.19 -16.27
N SER A 181 -1.52 9.65 -17.43
CA SER A 181 -0.88 8.44 -17.93
C SER A 181 0.61 8.66 -18.15
N MET A 182 1.42 7.66 -17.80
CA MET A 182 2.87 7.67 -17.98
C MET A 182 3.33 6.52 -18.87
N ASN A 183 4.52 6.67 -19.42
CA ASN A 183 5.24 5.56 -20.01
C ASN A 183 5.60 4.57 -18.88
N PRO A 184 5.15 3.30 -18.92
CA PRO A 184 5.46 2.29 -17.92
C PRO A 184 6.90 1.77 -18.02
N SER A 185 7.84 2.54 -18.60
CA SER A 185 9.26 2.21 -18.73
C SER A 185 10.14 3.26 -18.04
N LEU A 186 9.55 4.02 -17.12
CA LEU A 186 10.24 5.02 -16.32
C LEU A 186 10.04 4.72 -14.84
N ASP A 187 11.14 4.34 -14.21
CA ASP A 187 11.30 4.31 -12.77
C ASP A 187 12.33 5.38 -12.38
N THR A 188 11.95 6.22 -11.44
CA THR A 188 12.75 7.38 -11.05
C THR A 188 13.79 7.08 -9.96
N ASP A 189 13.84 5.84 -9.46
CA ASP A 189 14.81 5.40 -8.45
C ASP A 189 15.37 3.99 -8.74
N ASP A 190 14.50 3.02 -9.11
CA ASP A 190 14.70 1.56 -9.29
C ASP A 190 13.81 0.72 -8.36
N HIS A 191 13.33 1.33 -7.27
CA HIS A 191 12.62 0.67 -6.20
C HIS A 191 11.29 0.07 -6.66
N GLY A 192 10.48 0.83 -7.38
CA GLY A 192 9.19 0.35 -7.87
C GLY A 192 9.31 -0.81 -8.88
N THR A 193 10.39 -0.85 -9.67
CA THR A 193 10.74 -1.99 -10.53
C THR A 193 11.13 -3.21 -9.71
N HIS A 194 11.88 -3.02 -8.61
CA HIS A 194 12.25 -4.09 -7.68
C HIS A 194 11.03 -4.70 -7.00
N VAL A 195 10.17 -3.84 -6.45
CA VAL A 195 8.89 -4.21 -5.83
C VAL A 195 8.00 -4.95 -6.82
N SER A 196 7.83 -4.43 -8.04
CA SER A 196 7.01 -5.06 -9.08
C SER A 196 7.53 -6.44 -9.47
N GLY A 197 8.86 -6.59 -9.55
CA GLY A 197 9.50 -7.88 -9.80
C GLY A 197 9.16 -8.93 -8.75
N LEU A 198 9.19 -8.58 -7.46
CA LEU A 198 8.86 -9.51 -6.38
C LEU A 198 7.38 -9.93 -6.39
N ILE A 199 6.50 -9.08 -6.90
CA ILE A 199 5.08 -9.42 -7.08
C ILE A 199 4.93 -10.40 -8.25
N CYS A 200 5.24 -9.94 -9.47
CA CYS A 200 4.84 -10.65 -10.69
C CYS A 200 6.00 -10.99 -11.64
N GLY A 201 7.25 -10.86 -11.24
CA GLY A 201 8.41 -11.28 -12.03
C GLY A 201 8.28 -12.72 -12.53
N LYS A 202 8.76 -12.98 -13.76
CA LYS A 202 8.76 -14.30 -14.40
C LYS A 202 9.50 -15.36 -13.57
N ASN A 203 10.65 -15.01 -13.01
CA ASN A 203 11.47 -15.93 -12.21
C ASN A 203 11.53 -15.49 -10.74
N VAL A 204 11.61 -14.19 -10.47
CA VAL A 204 11.75 -13.66 -9.08
C VAL A 204 10.40 -13.49 -8.37
N GLY A 205 9.29 -13.47 -9.10
CA GLY A 205 7.97 -13.12 -8.58
C GLY A 205 7.25 -14.25 -7.86
N ILE A 206 6.36 -13.87 -6.94
CA ILE A 206 5.46 -14.80 -6.25
C ILE A 206 4.26 -15.19 -7.14
N ALA A 207 3.67 -14.20 -7.81
CA ALA A 207 2.47 -14.30 -8.62
C ALA A 207 2.76 -13.90 -10.08
N PRO A 208 3.47 -14.73 -10.86
CA PRO A 208 3.95 -14.37 -12.20
C PRO A 208 2.86 -14.12 -13.26
N GLY A 209 1.61 -14.49 -12.98
CA GLY A 209 0.44 -14.25 -13.82
C GLY A 209 -0.40 -13.03 -13.40
N ALA A 210 -0.02 -12.35 -12.32
CA ALA A 210 -0.68 -11.13 -11.87
C ALA A 210 -0.35 -9.93 -12.76
N ASN A 211 -1.30 -9.00 -12.85
CA ASN A 211 -1.15 -7.72 -13.51
C ASN A 211 -0.79 -6.63 -12.50
N ILE A 212 0.03 -5.68 -12.91
CA ILE A 212 0.35 -4.49 -12.13
C ILE A 212 -0.19 -3.25 -12.81
N ILE A 213 -0.81 -2.39 -12.00
CA ILE A 213 -1.02 -0.99 -12.32
C ILE A 213 -0.03 -0.18 -11.47
N SER A 214 0.85 0.58 -12.10
CA SER A 214 1.85 1.41 -11.41
C SER A 214 1.30 2.82 -11.16
N GLY A 215 1.35 3.28 -9.92
CA GLY A 215 1.10 4.67 -9.54
C GLY A 215 2.39 5.30 -9.02
N VAL A 216 2.94 6.27 -9.76
CA VAL A 216 4.14 7.01 -9.39
C VAL A 216 3.78 8.07 -8.33
N MET A 217 3.61 7.62 -7.10
CA MET A 217 3.22 8.42 -5.94
C MET A 217 4.41 9.14 -5.28
N ILE A 218 5.59 8.54 -5.36
CA ILE A 218 6.81 9.06 -4.73
C ILE A 218 7.97 9.17 -5.75
N PRO A 219 7.84 9.97 -6.83
CA PRO A 219 8.92 10.13 -7.80
C PRO A 219 10.22 10.59 -7.12
N GLY A 220 11.34 9.93 -7.43
CA GLY A 220 12.64 10.15 -6.77
C GLY A 220 12.67 9.77 -5.28
N GLY A 221 11.69 8.99 -4.82
CA GLY A 221 11.56 8.51 -3.45
C GLY A 221 10.87 9.49 -2.50
N PHE A 222 10.18 10.50 -3.01
CA PHE A 222 9.49 11.50 -2.19
C PHE A 222 8.16 11.95 -2.79
N GLY A 223 7.20 12.22 -1.92
CA GLY A 223 5.91 12.84 -2.23
C GLY A 223 5.38 13.54 -0.99
N ASN A 224 4.08 13.81 -0.96
CA ASN A 224 3.38 14.35 0.20
C ASN A 224 2.16 13.50 0.59
N ILE A 225 1.56 13.82 1.73
CA ILE A 225 0.31 13.20 2.18
C ILE A 225 -0.81 13.45 1.15
N SER A 226 -0.83 14.63 0.52
CA SER A 226 -1.76 14.94 -0.55
C SER A 226 -1.62 13.99 -1.76
N ASP A 227 -0.40 13.66 -2.18
CA ASP A 227 -0.12 12.66 -3.23
C ASP A 227 -0.63 11.28 -2.81
N PHE A 228 -0.39 10.89 -1.56
CA PHE A 228 -0.87 9.63 -1.01
C PHE A 228 -2.40 9.52 -1.00
N ILE A 229 -3.10 10.55 -0.51
CA ILE A 229 -4.58 10.61 -0.48
C ILE A 229 -5.13 10.52 -1.90
N PHE A 230 -4.55 11.29 -2.81
CA PHE A 230 -5.01 11.37 -4.20
C PHE A 230 -4.77 10.03 -4.92
N ALA A 231 -3.62 9.40 -4.73
CA ALA A 231 -3.29 8.08 -5.27
C ALA A 231 -4.20 6.98 -4.72
N LEU A 232 -4.43 6.95 -3.40
CA LEU A 232 -5.36 6.00 -2.78
C LEU A 232 -6.79 6.18 -3.32
N SER A 233 -7.24 7.43 -3.42
CA SER A 233 -8.56 7.74 -3.95
C SER A 233 -8.72 7.27 -5.40
N TRP A 234 -7.68 7.44 -6.21
CA TRP A 234 -7.64 6.95 -7.57
C TRP A 234 -7.64 5.41 -7.63
N VAL A 235 -6.86 4.73 -6.79
CA VAL A 235 -6.85 3.26 -6.67
C VAL A 235 -8.25 2.73 -6.36
N ALA A 236 -8.97 3.35 -5.42
CA ALA A 236 -10.31 2.92 -5.05
C ALA A 236 -11.31 2.98 -6.21
N LYS A 237 -11.07 3.85 -7.20
CA LYS A 237 -11.90 3.97 -8.41
C LYS A 237 -11.51 2.96 -9.51
N GLN A 238 -10.39 2.25 -9.38
CA GLN A 238 -9.99 1.20 -10.32
C GLN A 238 -10.68 -0.11 -9.95
N ALA A 239 -11.74 -0.48 -10.68
CA ALA A 239 -12.57 -1.62 -10.35
C ALA A 239 -11.84 -2.97 -10.48
N GLU A 240 -10.76 -3.01 -11.26
CA GLU A 240 -9.89 -4.18 -11.44
C GLU A 240 -8.90 -4.40 -10.29
N VAL A 241 -8.59 -3.37 -9.49
CA VAL A 241 -7.57 -3.47 -8.44
C VAL A 241 -8.15 -4.17 -7.22
N SER A 242 -7.51 -5.26 -6.81
CA SER A 242 -7.86 -6.02 -5.60
C SER A 242 -6.94 -5.69 -4.42
N ILE A 243 -5.66 -5.42 -4.69
CA ILE A 243 -4.63 -5.23 -3.68
C ILE A 243 -3.87 -3.94 -4.00
N VAL A 244 -3.50 -3.16 -2.98
CA VAL A 244 -2.56 -2.04 -3.12
C VAL A 244 -1.33 -2.28 -2.27
N ASN A 245 -0.16 -2.31 -2.92
CA ASN A 245 1.15 -2.42 -2.29
C ASN A 245 1.73 -1.03 -2.05
N ILE A 246 2.10 -0.73 -0.80
CA ILE A 246 2.66 0.56 -0.40
C ILE A 246 3.94 0.35 0.39
N SER A 247 5.06 0.78 -0.19
CA SER A 247 6.41 0.68 0.40
C SER A 247 7.02 2.06 0.68
N ALA A 248 6.14 3.02 0.99
CA ALA A 248 6.44 4.39 1.37
C ALA A 248 5.76 4.73 2.70
N GLY A 249 6.27 5.71 3.43
CA GLY A 249 5.68 6.09 4.70
C GLY A 249 6.26 7.35 5.33
N ILE A 250 5.66 7.73 6.45
CA ILE A 250 6.09 8.81 7.33
C ILE A 250 6.40 8.22 8.71
N SER A 251 7.46 8.72 9.37
CA SER A 251 7.86 8.23 10.68
C SER A 251 6.81 8.49 11.76
N GLY A 252 6.51 7.46 12.53
CA GLY A 252 5.52 7.47 13.59
C GLY A 252 4.07 7.35 13.09
N TYR A 253 3.17 7.28 14.07
CA TYR A 253 1.74 7.14 13.83
C TYR A 253 1.11 8.47 13.43
N LEU A 254 0.49 8.50 12.25
CA LEU A 254 -0.30 9.64 11.81
C LEU A 254 -1.80 9.29 11.82
N PRO A 255 -2.59 9.67 12.84
CA PRO A 255 -4.00 9.28 12.96
C PRO A 255 -4.84 9.66 11.74
N ASN A 256 -4.47 10.76 11.10
CA ASN A 256 -5.26 11.37 10.05
C ASN A 256 -5.11 10.71 8.69
N MET A 257 -4.14 9.80 8.51
CA MET A 257 -3.96 8.96 7.32
C MET A 257 -4.62 7.57 7.47
N GLU A 258 -4.98 7.16 8.70
CA GLU A 258 -5.61 5.86 8.97
C GLU A 258 -7.00 5.74 8.35
N LYS A 259 -7.75 6.85 8.34
CA LYS A 259 -9.12 6.90 7.83
C LYS A 259 -9.18 6.78 6.29
N GLU A 260 -8.16 7.23 5.55
CA GLU A 260 -7.99 6.96 4.12
C GLU A 260 -7.93 5.45 3.91
N ILE A 261 -7.04 4.77 4.64
CA ILE A 261 -6.86 3.33 4.57
C ILE A 261 -8.15 2.59 4.88
N LYS A 262 -8.91 3.02 5.89
CA LYS A 262 -10.24 2.47 6.18
C LYS A 262 -11.20 2.62 5.00
N SER A 263 -11.17 3.76 4.30
CA SER A 263 -11.99 3.99 3.10
C SER A 263 -11.57 3.07 1.94
N ILE A 264 -10.28 2.84 1.76
CA ILE A 264 -9.73 1.91 0.76
C ILE A 264 -10.14 0.47 1.05
N LEU A 265 -9.97 0.03 2.30
CA LEU A 265 -10.43 -1.29 2.75
C LEU A 265 -11.95 -1.43 2.53
N SER A 266 -12.71 -0.38 2.85
CA SER A 266 -14.17 -0.35 2.71
C SER A 266 -14.65 -0.40 1.27
N SER A 267 -13.83 0.10 0.34
CA SER A 267 -14.09 0.00 -1.09
C SER A 267 -13.88 -1.43 -1.62
N GLY A 268 -13.26 -2.33 -0.85
CA GLY A 268 -12.93 -3.70 -1.24
C GLY A 268 -11.49 -3.91 -1.75
N VAL A 269 -10.53 -3.06 -1.36
CA VAL A 269 -9.10 -3.17 -1.76
C VAL A 269 -8.34 -3.56 -0.51
N LEU A 270 -7.48 -4.57 -0.58
CA LEU A 270 -6.58 -4.93 0.52
C LEU A 270 -5.30 -4.07 0.49
N PRO A 271 -5.04 -3.22 1.51
CA PRO A 271 -3.78 -2.50 1.62
C PRO A 271 -2.71 -3.37 2.28
N VAL A 272 -1.57 -3.53 1.60
CA VAL A 272 -0.39 -4.25 2.10
C VAL A 272 0.75 -3.24 2.21
N CYS A 273 1.21 -3.02 3.44
CA CYS A 273 2.07 -1.87 3.76
C CYS A 273 3.31 -2.29 4.55
N ALA A 274 4.45 -1.73 4.17
CA ALA A 274 5.73 -1.93 4.87
C ALA A 274 5.72 -1.21 6.24
N VAL A 275 6.13 -1.89 7.31
CA VAL A 275 6.12 -1.33 8.69
C VAL A 275 7.25 -0.32 8.95
N GLY A 276 8.32 -0.31 8.12
CA GLY A 276 9.47 0.58 8.27
C GLY A 276 10.82 -0.15 8.38
N ASN A 277 11.91 0.60 8.30
CA ASN A 277 13.29 0.07 8.35
C ASN A 277 14.11 0.70 9.51
N ASP A 278 13.43 1.21 10.54
CA ASP A 278 14.04 2.00 11.62
C ASP A 278 14.29 1.15 12.90
N GLY A 279 14.03 -0.15 12.85
CA GLY A 279 14.26 -1.09 13.94
C GLY A 279 13.17 -1.15 15.01
N GLN A 280 13.48 -1.78 16.13
CA GLN A 280 12.51 -2.03 17.20
C GLN A 280 11.94 -0.73 17.77
N ASP A 281 10.66 -0.76 18.13
CA ASP A 281 9.90 0.35 18.74
C ASP A 281 9.81 1.61 17.86
N GLN A 282 10.16 1.48 16.58
CA GLN A 282 10.00 2.50 15.56
C GLN A 282 9.06 1.96 14.49
N THR A 283 8.15 2.80 14.03
CA THR A 283 7.13 2.44 13.05
C THR A 283 6.91 3.58 12.07
N ARG A 284 6.33 3.26 10.91
CA ARG A 284 5.95 4.26 9.90
C ARG A 284 4.51 4.05 9.47
N SER A 285 3.74 5.12 9.40
CA SER A 285 2.44 5.13 8.73
C SER A 285 2.59 5.08 7.21
N PRO A 286 1.76 4.30 6.48
CA PRO A 286 0.57 3.59 6.95
C PRO A 286 0.82 2.16 7.46
N GLY A 287 2.06 1.68 7.44
CA GLY A 287 2.42 0.31 7.84
C GLY A 287 2.14 -0.01 9.30
N ASP A 288 1.87 0.99 10.13
CA ASP A 288 1.58 0.85 11.55
C ASP A 288 0.08 0.88 11.89
N TYR A 289 -0.79 0.95 10.88
CA TYR A 289 -2.24 0.95 11.07
C TYR A 289 -2.80 -0.45 11.32
N ARG A 290 -3.89 -0.49 12.10
CA ARG A 290 -4.59 -1.74 12.44
C ARG A 290 -5.19 -2.44 11.21
N ASP A 291 -5.63 -1.65 10.24
CA ASP A 291 -6.48 -2.11 9.14
C ASP A 291 -5.73 -2.53 7.88
N VAL A 292 -4.42 -2.28 7.82
CA VAL A 292 -3.54 -2.79 6.75
C VAL A 292 -3.02 -4.19 7.06
N VAL A 293 -2.54 -4.89 6.04
CA VAL A 293 -1.59 -5.99 6.21
C VAL A 293 -0.22 -5.38 6.45
N SER A 294 0.16 -5.27 7.72
CA SER A 294 1.45 -4.70 8.14
C SER A 294 2.57 -5.73 8.02
N VAL A 295 3.59 -5.44 7.22
CA VAL A 295 4.63 -6.41 6.84
C VAL A 295 6.01 -6.02 7.38
N GLY A 296 6.64 -6.95 8.10
CA GLY A 296 8.05 -6.88 8.51
C GLY A 296 8.95 -7.81 7.70
N ALA A 297 10.26 -7.73 7.93
CA ALA A 297 11.27 -8.42 7.13
C ALA A 297 12.02 -9.50 7.93
N THR A 298 12.29 -10.62 7.26
CA THR A 298 13.21 -11.67 7.73
C THR A 298 14.40 -11.82 6.80
N ASN A 299 15.43 -12.47 7.33
CA ASN A 299 16.56 -12.92 6.54
C ASN A 299 16.49 -14.41 6.20
N SER A 300 17.46 -14.89 5.42
CA SER A 300 17.54 -16.28 4.94
C SER A 300 17.77 -17.33 6.03
N GLN A 301 18.03 -16.91 7.27
CA GLN A 301 18.10 -17.79 8.44
C GLN A 301 16.81 -17.77 9.27
N ASN A 302 15.70 -17.24 8.73
CA ASN A 302 14.42 -17.09 9.42
C ASN A 302 14.54 -16.28 10.73
N LYS A 303 15.45 -15.31 10.77
CA LYS A 303 15.53 -14.31 11.85
C LYS A 303 14.88 -13.02 11.38
N ILE A 304 14.28 -12.27 12.31
CA ILE A 304 13.80 -10.93 11.99
C ILE A 304 15.01 -10.06 11.64
N ALA A 305 14.94 -9.37 10.52
CA ALA A 305 16.02 -8.50 10.07
C ALA A 305 16.21 -7.35 11.07
N GLY A 306 17.47 -6.97 11.34
CA GLY A 306 17.79 -5.98 12.38
C GLY A 306 17.06 -4.64 12.17
N PHE A 307 17.01 -4.19 10.91
CA PHE A 307 16.33 -2.97 10.49
C PHE A 307 14.81 -3.05 10.53
N SER A 308 14.20 -4.25 10.53
CA SER A 308 12.74 -4.38 10.42
C SER A 308 12.07 -3.66 11.58
N SER A 309 11.25 -2.67 11.26
CA SER A 309 10.48 -1.91 12.24
C SER A 309 9.48 -2.79 12.98
N SER A 310 9.10 -2.36 14.19
CA SER A 310 8.04 -2.97 14.99
C SER A 310 7.55 -2.01 16.08
N GLY A 311 6.33 -2.20 16.58
CA GLY A 311 5.82 -1.40 17.69
C GLY A 311 4.59 -1.99 18.37
N ASN A 312 4.45 -1.66 19.66
CA ASN A 312 3.21 -1.85 20.41
C ASN A 312 2.38 -0.57 20.30
N MET A 313 1.27 -0.64 19.58
CA MET A 313 0.41 0.51 19.27
C MET A 313 -0.69 0.65 20.31
N ILE A 314 -0.94 1.88 20.76
CA ILE A 314 -2.08 2.25 21.61
C ILE A 314 -2.80 3.42 20.92
N VAL A 315 -3.93 3.14 20.27
CA VAL A 315 -4.71 4.13 19.50
C VAL A 315 -6.18 3.93 19.81
N ASP A 316 -6.90 5.01 20.12
CA ASP A 316 -8.34 4.98 20.42
C ASP A 316 -8.74 3.89 21.44
N ASN A 317 -7.95 3.73 22.49
CA ASN A 317 -8.08 2.69 23.53
C ASN A 317 -7.93 1.22 23.03
N HIS A 318 -7.50 1.03 21.79
CA HIS A 318 -7.16 -0.29 21.24
C HIS A 318 -5.64 -0.52 21.33
N GLN A 319 -5.26 -1.73 21.72
CA GLN A 319 -3.86 -2.17 21.74
C GLN A 319 -3.64 -3.24 20.69
N TYR A 320 -2.60 -3.08 19.88
CA TYR A 320 -2.20 -4.06 18.87
C TYR A 320 -0.70 -3.96 18.59
N GLN A 321 -0.16 -4.96 17.88
CA GLN A 321 1.24 -5.02 17.52
C GLN A 321 1.39 -4.91 16.00
N VAL A 322 2.50 -4.30 15.58
CA VAL A 322 2.98 -4.27 14.20
C VAL A 322 4.45 -4.70 14.16
N PRO A 323 4.92 -5.43 13.14
CA PRO A 323 4.15 -5.91 12.00
C PRO A 323 3.14 -7.01 12.36
N ARG A 324 2.17 -7.25 11.48
CA ARG A 324 1.20 -8.34 11.65
C ARG A 324 1.75 -9.67 11.17
N LEU A 325 2.64 -9.67 10.18
CA LEU A 325 3.35 -10.85 9.73
C LEU A 325 4.69 -10.43 9.11
N VAL A 326 5.53 -11.41 8.80
CA VAL A 326 6.82 -11.16 8.19
C VAL A 326 7.01 -11.97 6.92
N ALA A 327 7.84 -11.45 6.02
CA ALA A 327 8.25 -12.11 4.78
C ALA A 327 9.77 -11.91 4.56
N PRO A 328 10.39 -12.67 3.62
CA PRO A 328 11.76 -12.42 3.18
C PRO A 328 11.97 -10.95 2.80
N GLY A 329 12.95 -10.29 3.41
CA GLY A 329 13.21 -8.87 3.12
C GLY A 329 14.65 -8.42 3.33
N GLU A 330 15.58 -9.30 3.73
CA GLU A 330 17.02 -9.00 3.78
C GLU A 330 17.76 -9.74 2.66
N ASN A 331 18.49 -9.00 1.83
CA ASN A 331 19.23 -9.48 0.67
C ASN A 331 18.35 -10.28 -0.30
N VAL A 332 17.26 -9.67 -0.77
CA VAL A 332 16.33 -10.28 -1.73
C VAL A 332 16.60 -9.72 -3.12
N TYR A 333 16.89 -10.60 -4.08
CA TYR A 333 17.10 -10.24 -5.48
C TYR A 333 15.77 -9.99 -6.20
N SER A 334 15.71 -8.92 -6.97
CA SER A 334 14.62 -8.63 -7.91
C SER A 334 15.12 -7.79 -9.09
N SER A 335 14.24 -7.55 -10.05
CA SER A 335 14.48 -6.72 -11.23
C SER A 335 14.74 -5.26 -10.86
N ILE A 336 15.72 -4.64 -11.52
CA ILE A 336 15.92 -3.18 -11.52
C ILE A 336 15.93 -2.68 -12.97
N PRO A 337 15.77 -1.37 -13.23
CA PRO A 337 15.73 -0.85 -14.59
C PRO A 337 16.95 -1.24 -15.43
N GLY A 338 16.74 -1.42 -16.73
CA GLY A 338 17.81 -1.78 -17.67
C GLY A 338 18.07 -3.28 -17.82
N GLY A 339 17.18 -4.13 -17.32
CA GLY A 339 17.24 -5.59 -17.54
C GLY A 339 18.16 -6.34 -16.59
N THR A 340 18.53 -5.74 -15.45
CA THR A 340 19.44 -6.34 -14.45
C THR A 340 18.74 -6.58 -13.12
N TYR A 341 19.44 -7.19 -12.19
CA TYR A 341 18.92 -7.58 -10.88
C TYR A 341 19.81 -7.03 -9.78
N LYS A 342 19.22 -6.68 -8.64
CA LYS A 342 19.95 -6.21 -7.45
C LYS A 342 19.36 -6.82 -6.18
N ALA A 343 20.22 -7.14 -5.21
CA ALA A 343 19.79 -7.50 -3.87
C ALA A 343 19.51 -6.24 -3.06
N GLU A 344 18.31 -6.14 -2.51
CA GLU A 344 17.93 -5.06 -1.60
C GLU A 344 17.45 -5.63 -0.27
N SER A 345 17.62 -4.84 0.80
CA SER A 345 17.16 -5.19 2.14
C SER A 345 16.21 -4.13 2.70
N GLY A 346 14.95 -4.50 2.89
CA GLY A 346 13.92 -3.63 3.44
C GLY A 346 12.61 -4.36 3.67
N THR A 347 11.77 -3.82 4.55
CA THR A 347 10.36 -4.23 4.65
C THR A 347 9.61 -3.96 3.34
N SER A 348 10.10 -3.02 2.53
CA SER A 348 9.70 -2.79 1.14
C SER A 348 9.89 -3.99 0.20
N MET A 349 10.80 -4.93 0.50
CA MET A 349 10.96 -6.18 -0.26
C MET A 349 10.06 -7.29 0.28
N ALA A 350 9.79 -7.30 1.59
CA ALA A 350 8.87 -8.25 2.20
C ALA A 350 7.41 -7.99 1.79
N THR A 351 7.01 -6.72 1.69
CA THR A 351 5.65 -6.27 1.33
C THR A 351 5.15 -6.84 -0.01
N PRO A 352 5.89 -6.74 -1.13
CA PRO A 352 5.45 -7.28 -2.42
C PRO A 352 5.34 -8.81 -2.43
N ILE A 353 6.12 -9.52 -1.62
CA ILE A 353 5.96 -10.98 -1.46
C ILE A 353 4.57 -11.29 -0.91
N ILE A 354 4.11 -10.52 0.08
CA ILE A 354 2.78 -10.68 0.67
C ILE A 354 1.68 -10.29 -0.32
N SER A 355 1.87 -9.19 -1.06
CA SER A 355 0.96 -8.79 -2.15
C SER A 355 0.84 -9.90 -3.21
N GLY A 356 1.94 -10.55 -3.58
CA GLY A 356 1.94 -11.68 -4.49
C GLY A 356 1.24 -12.92 -3.92
N VAL A 357 1.50 -13.28 -2.66
CA VAL A 357 0.79 -14.39 -1.99
C VAL A 357 -0.72 -14.11 -1.93
N ALA A 358 -1.12 -12.88 -1.61
CA ALA A 358 -2.52 -12.48 -1.63
C ALA A 358 -3.14 -12.64 -3.02
N GLY A 359 -2.39 -12.33 -4.10
CA GLY A 359 -2.83 -12.57 -5.47
C GLY A 359 -3.01 -14.06 -5.80
N LEU A 360 -2.13 -14.93 -5.31
CA LEU A 360 -2.29 -16.38 -5.46
C LEU A 360 -3.55 -16.91 -4.74
N ILE A 361 -3.78 -16.46 -3.51
CA ILE A 361 -4.96 -16.83 -2.71
C ILE A 361 -6.25 -16.35 -3.39
N LEU A 362 -6.25 -15.15 -3.97
CA LEU A 362 -7.40 -14.62 -4.70
C LEU A 362 -7.76 -15.44 -5.93
N GLU A 363 -6.78 -15.97 -6.66
CA GLU A 363 -7.05 -16.88 -7.79
C GLU A 363 -7.63 -18.23 -7.28
N GLU A 364 -7.12 -18.72 -6.15
CA GLU A 364 -7.55 -19.96 -5.52
C GLU A 364 -8.98 -19.86 -4.93
N TYR A 365 -9.31 -18.70 -4.34
CA TYR A 365 -10.60 -18.42 -3.70
C TYR A 365 -11.23 -17.14 -4.28
N PRO A 366 -11.77 -17.17 -5.51
CA PRO A 366 -12.25 -15.97 -6.20
C PRO A 366 -13.44 -15.27 -5.54
N ASP A 367 -14.15 -15.96 -4.64
CA ASP A 367 -15.29 -15.43 -3.88
C ASP A 367 -14.94 -14.91 -2.48
N ILE A 368 -13.67 -15.03 -2.06
CA ILE A 368 -13.20 -14.54 -0.76
C ILE A 368 -13.42 -13.03 -0.65
N ASP A 369 -13.73 -12.55 0.54
CA ASP A 369 -13.79 -11.11 0.79
C ASP A 369 -12.46 -10.57 1.35
N VAL A 370 -12.38 -9.25 1.41
CA VAL A 370 -11.18 -8.53 1.88
C VAL A 370 -10.72 -8.95 3.28
N LEU A 371 -11.63 -9.17 4.22
CA LEU A 371 -11.25 -9.49 5.60
C LEU A 371 -10.85 -10.96 5.73
N ASP A 372 -11.54 -11.83 5.02
CA ASP A 372 -11.21 -13.26 4.95
C ASP A 372 -9.87 -13.48 4.24
N LEU A 373 -9.55 -12.74 3.17
CA LEU A 373 -8.22 -12.79 2.55
C LEU A 373 -7.12 -12.37 3.53
N ARG A 374 -7.35 -11.30 4.30
CA ARG A 374 -6.44 -10.87 5.35
C ARG A 374 -6.28 -11.94 6.44
N GLY A 375 -7.40 -12.56 6.85
CA GLY A 375 -7.40 -13.67 7.80
C GLY A 375 -6.62 -14.87 7.29
N GLU A 376 -6.76 -15.20 6.01
CA GLU A 376 -6.08 -16.32 5.35
C GLU A 376 -4.56 -16.09 5.22
N LEU A 377 -4.12 -14.87 4.96
CA LEU A 377 -2.70 -14.52 5.05
C LEU A 377 -2.13 -14.79 6.46
N TYR A 378 -2.90 -14.45 7.49
CA TYR A 378 -2.49 -14.64 8.89
C TYR A 378 -2.53 -16.12 9.31
N SER A 379 -3.50 -16.90 8.82
CA SER A 379 -3.66 -18.33 9.11
C SER A 379 -2.49 -19.16 8.56
N ARG A 380 -1.93 -18.74 7.42
CA ARG A 380 -0.79 -19.39 6.75
C ARG A 380 0.57 -19.12 7.38
N CYS A 381 0.66 -18.26 8.40
CA CYS A 381 1.94 -17.89 8.98
C CYS A 381 2.53 -18.97 9.90
N LYS A 382 3.85 -19.15 9.82
CA LYS A 382 4.65 -20.02 10.68
C LYS A 382 5.47 -19.21 11.69
N LEU A 383 5.29 -19.50 12.97
CA LEU A 383 6.07 -18.85 14.03
C LEU A 383 7.56 -19.20 13.97
N LEU A 384 8.41 -18.19 14.12
CA LEU A 384 9.86 -18.25 14.00
C LEU A 384 10.62 -18.39 15.34
N LYS A 385 9.90 -18.56 16.45
CA LYS A 385 10.46 -18.49 17.83
C LYS A 385 11.21 -17.17 18.10
N GLN A 386 10.77 -16.08 17.48
CA GLN A 386 11.27 -14.72 17.68
C GLN A 386 10.35 -13.95 18.66
N PRO A 387 10.70 -12.74 19.11
CA PRO A 387 9.78 -11.90 19.89
C PRO A 387 8.46 -11.67 19.14
N LYS A 388 7.32 -11.79 19.84
CA LYS A 388 5.99 -11.74 19.23
C LYS A 388 5.70 -10.38 18.59
N ASP A 389 6.13 -9.32 19.25
CA ASP A 389 6.10 -7.93 18.79
C ASP A 389 6.94 -7.69 17.52
N ARG A 390 7.91 -8.55 17.22
CA ARG A 390 8.76 -8.46 16.02
C ARG A 390 8.27 -9.29 14.84
N GLN A 391 7.56 -10.40 15.08
CA GLN A 391 7.16 -11.35 14.03
C GLN A 391 5.66 -11.34 13.72
N GLY A 392 4.82 -10.80 14.60
CA GLY A 392 3.36 -10.90 14.48
C GLY A 392 2.88 -12.36 14.46
N TYR A 393 2.10 -12.73 13.45
CA TYR A 393 1.64 -14.09 13.18
C TYR A 393 2.76 -15.03 12.70
N GLY A 394 3.91 -14.49 12.29
CA GLY A 394 5.08 -15.26 11.84
C GLY A 394 5.40 -15.06 10.36
N LEU A 395 6.26 -15.94 9.83
CA LEU A 395 6.65 -15.96 8.42
C LEU A 395 5.53 -16.50 7.57
N ILE A 396 5.11 -15.77 6.54
CA ILE A 396 4.13 -16.28 5.56
C ILE A 396 4.62 -17.61 4.96
N GLN A 397 3.71 -18.57 4.79
CA GLN A 397 4.00 -19.83 4.09
C GLN A 397 2.95 -20.08 3.01
N MET A 398 3.39 -20.72 1.94
CA MET A 398 2.55 -21.41 0.99
C MET A 398 2.46 -22.87 1.42
N SER A 399 1.25 -23.39 1.41
CA SER A 399 0.96 -24.80 1.63
C SER A 399 -0.01 -25.26 0.55
N TYR A 400 0.24 -26.43 -0.02
CA TYR A 400 -0.65 -27.06 -0.99
C TYR A 400 -0.79 -28.53 -0.61
N GLU A 401 -2.00 -28.93 -0.24
CA GLU A 401 -2.34 -30.34 -0.05
C GLU A 401 -2.83 -30.88 -1.41
N THR A 402 -2.33 -32.07 -1.77
CA THR A 402 -2.60 -32.72 -3.07
C THR A 402 -3.84 -33.58 -3.04
#